data_AF-A0A0M8YCU6-F1
#
_entry.id   AF-A0A0M8YCU6-F1
#
_cell.length_a   1.000
_cell.length_b   1.000
_cell.length_c   1.000
_cell.angle_alpha   90.00
_cell.angle_beta   90.00
_cell.angle_gamma   90.00
#
_symmetry.space_group_name_H-M   'P 1'
#
loop_
_entity.id
_entity.type
_entity.pdbx_description
1 polymer ?
#
loop_
_entity_poly.entity_id
_entity_poly.type
_entity_poly.pdbx_seq_one_letter_code
_entity_poly.pdbx_strand_id
1 'polypeptide(L)'
;MWGVLVEESRNSHPDYSELEQYAQGDALELVEHGVGAEAEEGVVAQGEPVFSPDVVSAEDTRVEIEDCMDSTGWLRVDIESGELVEPSPEEPIFRQIDAGVSFDGLTWRVSELRIWEIGSC
;
A
#
# COMPACT_ATOMS: atom_id res chain seq x y z
N MET A 1 7.19 -0.47 -5.63
CA MET A 1 6.52 0.24 -4.53
C MET A 1 5.84 -0.74 -3.57
N TRP A 2 4.75 -1.42 -3.94
CA TRP A 2 3.99 -2.28 -3.01
C TRP A 2 4.80 -3.28 -2.19
N GLY A 3 5.80 -3.94 -2.79
CA GLY A 3 6.66 -4.87 -2.05
C GLY A 3 7.39 -4.21 -0.87
N VAL A 4 7.89 -2.99 -1.06
CA VAL A 4 8.56 -2.22 -0.01
C VAL A 4 7.56 -1.82 1.07
N LEU A 5 6.37 -1.35 0.69
CA LEU A 5 5.30 -1.05 1.66
C LEU A 5 4.96 -2.27 2.52
N VAL A 6 4.79 -3.45 1.90
CA VAL A 6 4.47 -4.70 2.59
C VAL A 6 5.60 -5.11 3.54
N GLU A 7 6.85 -4.94 3.14
CA GLU A 7 8.00 -5.20 3.98
C GLU A 7 8.04 -4.25 5.18
N GLU A 8 7.92 -2.94 4.95
CA GLU A 8 8.02 -1.93 6.00
C GLU A 8 6.84 -1.96 6.97
N SER A 9 5.66 -2.37 6.49
CA SER A 9 4.48 -2.54 7.35
C SER A 9 4.68 -3.64 8.40
N ARG A 10 5.66 -4.53 8.24
CA ARG A 10 5.98 -5.59 9.22
C ARG A 10 6.96 -5.12 10.31
N ASN A 11 7.50 -3.90 10.19
CA ASN A 11 8.51 -3.35 11.08
C ASN A 11 7.90 -2.33 12.05
N SER A 12 8.30 -2.34 13.32
CA SER A 12 7.96 -1.26 14.28
C SER A 12 8.69 0.04 14.04
N HIS A 13 9.76 -0.01 13.24
CA HIS A 13 10.60 1.14 12.91
C HIS A 13 10.82 1.11 11.40
N PRO A 14 9.79 1.42 10.61
CA PRO A 14 9.85 1.35 9.16
C PRO A 14 10.92 2.29 8.59
N ASP A 15 11.62 1.83 7.55
CA ASP A 15 12.58 2.61 6.76
C ASP A 15 12.00 2.95 5.39
N TYR A 16 11.72 4.22 5.17
CA TYR A 16 11.08 4.70 3.95
C TYR A 16 12.06 5.00 2.81
N SER A 17 13.38 4.88 3.03
CA SER A 17 14.38 5.30 2.04
C SER A 17 14.28 4.54 0.71
N GLU A 18 13.87 3.27 0.73
CA GLU A 18 13.64 2.51 -0.50
C GLU A 18 12.33 2.90 -1.21
N LEU A 19 11.31 3.39 -0.49
CA LEU A 19 10.06 3.84 -1.09
C LEU A 19 10.25 5.02 -2.02
N GLU A 20 11.17 5.94 -1.71
CA GLU A 20 11.50 7.11 -2.56
C GLU A 20 11.99 6.72 -3.98
N GLN A 21 12.48 5.50 -4.15
CA GLN A 21 12.88 4.97 -5.46
C GLN A 21 11.67 4.61 -6.34
N TYR A 22 10.52 4.37 -5.74
CA TYR A 22 9.32 3.86 -6.43
C TYR A 22 8.09 4.75 -6.29
N ALA A 23 8.06 5.65 -5.31
CA ALA A 23 6.97 6.60 -5.07
C ALA A 23 7.50 8.01 -4.83
N GLN A 24 6.64 8.99 -5.09
CA GLN A 24 6.90 10.41 -4.86
C GLN A 24 5.58 11.13 -4.57
N GLY A 25 5.66 12.38 -4.12
CA GLY A 25 4.49 13.24 -3.92
C GLY A 25 3.44 12.61 -3.01
N ASP A 26 2.17 12.80 -3.34
CA ASP A 26 1.02 12.37 -2.55
C ASP A 26 1.03 10.85 -2.30
N ALA A 27 1.48 10.05 -3.27
CA ALA A 27 1.57 8.60 -3.10
C ALA A 27 2.59 8.18 -2.03
N LEU A 28 3.75 8.85 -1.99
CA LEU A 28 4.77 8.57 -0.98
C LEU A 28 4.29 9.01 0.40
N GLU A 29 3.77 10.23 0.51
CA GLU A 29 3.27 10.77 1.78
C GLU A 29 2.15 9.90 2.38
N LEU A 30 1.21 9.44 1.55
CA LEU A 30 0.12 8.56 1.98
C LEU A 30 0.65 7.25 2.58
N VAL A 31 1.63 6.63 1.90
CA VAL A 31 2.22 5.37 2.33
C VAL A 31 3.00 5.54 3.63
N GLU A 32 3.88 6.53 3.71
CA GLU A 32 4.69 6.80 4.91
C GLU A 32 3.79 7.12 6.11
N HIS A 33 2.74 7.92 5.91
CA HIS A 33 1.78 8.24 6.97
C HIS A 33 1.02 7.00 7.45
N GLY A 34 0.54 6.16 6.53
CA GLY A 34 -0.20 4.94 6.87
C GLY A 34 0.64 3.97 7.69
N VAL A 35 1.86 3.66 7.25
CA VAL A 35 2.76 2.74 7.98
C VAL A 35 3.22 3.36 9.29
N GLY A 36 3.54 4.65 9.30
CA GLY A 36 3.96 5.36 10.50
C GLY A 36 2.89 5.38 11.58
N ALA A 37 1.63 5.61 11.21
CA ALA A 37 0.51 5.63 12.16
C ALA A 37 0.31 4.25 12.84
N GLU A 38 0.37 3.16 12.08
CA GLU A 38 0.29 1.81 12.64
C GLU A 38 1.45 1.53 13.61
N ALA A 39 2.68 1.87 13.22
CA ALA A 39 3.85 1.70 14.07
C ALA A 39 3.79 2.53 15.36
N GLU A 40 3.27 3.77 15.29
CA GLU A 40 3.02 4.63 16.46
C GLU A 40 1.98 4.02 17.42
N GLU A 41 1.01 3.28 16.89
CA GLU A 41 0.01 2.53 17.66
C GLU A 41 0.54 1.19 18.19
N GLY A 42 1.79 0.81 17.89
CA GLY A 42 2.36 -0.48 18.26
C GLY A 42 1.80 -1.64 17.42
N VAL A 43 1.28 -1.34 16.24
CA VAL A 43 0.68 -2.31 15.33
C VAL A 43 1.60 -2.53 14.13
N VAL A 44 1.72 -3.80 13.71
CA VAL A 44 2.40 -4.18 12.47
C VAL A 44 1.50 -5.06 11.63
N ALA A 45 1.80 -5.14 10.35
CA ALA A 45 1.14 -6.03 9.42
C ALA A 45 1.65 -7.46 9.53
N GLN A 46 0.74 -8.42 9.34
CA GLN A 46 1.04 -9.81 9.08
C GLN A 46 0.38 -10.22 7.75
N GLY A 47 1.09 -11.06 6.98
CA GLY A 47 0.66 -11.46 5.65
C GLY A 47 0.95 -10.39 4.60
N GLU A 48 0.17 -10.40 3.52
CA GLU A 48 0.26 -9.45 2.41
C GLU A 48 -1.02 -9.48 1.56
N PRO A 49 -1.34 -8.40 0.84
CA PRO A 49 -2.41 -8.43 -0.15
C PRO A 49 -2.08 -9.27 -1.37
N VAL A 50 -3.13 -9.59 -2.11
CA VAL A 50 -3.02 -9.99 -3.49
C VAL A 50 -3.39 -8.81 -4.38
N PHE A 51 -2.45 -8.39 -5.22
CA PHE A 51 -2.64 -7.32 -6.18
C PHE A 51 -3.05 -7.90 -7.55
N SER A 52 -3.99 -7.24 -8.22
CA SER A 52 -4.45 -7.52 -9.57
C SER A 52 -4.49 -6.23 -10.42
N PRO A 53 -3.34 -5.57 -10.65
CA PRO A 53 -3.31 -4.28 -11.33
C PRO A 53 -3.52 -4.42 -12.84
N ASP A 54 -4.30 -3.50 -13.39
CA ASP A 54 -4.56 -3.32 -14.81
C ASP A 54 -4.18 -1.90 -15.24
N VAL A 55 -3.46 -1.80 -16.36
CA VAL A 55 -3.13 -0.50 -16.97
C VAL A 55 -4.36 0.00 -17.72
N VAL A 56 -4.94 1.11 -17.27
CA VAL A 56 -6.13 1.71 -17.90
C VAL A 56 -5.77 2.72 -18.98
N SER A 57 -4.64 3.43 -18.81
CA SER A 57 -4.10 4.33 -19.84
C SER A 57 -2.57 4.42 -19.73
N ALA A 58 -1.92 4.69 -20.87
CA ALA A 58 -0.49 4.90 -20.93
C ALA A 58 -0.15 5.97 -21.97
N GLU A 59 0.46 7.05 -21.51
CA GLU A 59 0.99 8.17 -22.26
C GLU A 59 2.51 8.28 -22.06
N ASP A 60 3.19 9.15 -22.82
CA ASP A 60 4.66 9.25 -22.83
C ASP A 60 5.27 9.52 -21.44
N THR A 61 4.56 10.24 -20.57
CA THR A 61 5.05 10.62 -19.23
C THR A 61 4.10 10.26 -18.10
N ARG A 62 3.00 9.55 -18.39
CA ARG A 62 1.95 9.23 -17.42
C ARG A 62 1.32 7.87 -17.71
N VAL A 63 1.14 7.05 -16.69
CA VAL A 63 0.40 5.79 -16.75
C VAL A 63 -0.63 5.79 -15.63
N GLU A 64 -1.87 5.45 -15.96
CA GLU A 64 -2.92 5.23 -14.98
C GLU A 64 -3.13 3.73 -14.80
N ILE A 65 -3.20 3.30 -13.54
CA ILE A 65 -3.36 1.91 -13.14
C ILE A 65 -4.56 1.82 -12.19
N GLU A 66 -5.43 0.86 -12.43
CA GLU A 66 -6.47 0.45 -11.49
C GLU A 66 -6.09 -0.92 -10.93
N ASP A 67 -6.41 -1.20 -9.67
CA ASP A 67 -6.21 -2.50 -9.05
C ASP A 67 -7.40 -2.83 -8.16
N CYS A 68 -7.91 -4.06 -8.27
CA CYS A 68 -8.82 -4.61 -7.28
C CYS A 68 -8.01 -5.45 -6.30
N MET A 69 -7.50 -4.80 -5.26
CA MET A 69 -6.65 -5.41 -4.26
C MET A 69 -7.48 -6.29 -3.32
N ASP A 70 -7.06 -7.54 -3.14
CA ASP A 70 -7.53 -8.41 -2.07
C ASP A 70 -6.66 -8.20 -0.83
N SER A 71 -7.18 -7.51 0.18
CA SER A 71 -6.50 -7.28 1.45
C SER A 71 -6.92 -8.27 2.54
N THR A 72 -7.60 -9.37 2.21
CA THR A 72 -8.09 -10.36 3.20
C THR A 72 -6.97 -10.94 4.04
N GLY A 73 -5.80 -11.16 3.41
CA GLY A 73 -4.60 -11.68 4.07
C GLY A 73 -3.72 -10.61 4.73
N TRP A 74 -4.07 -9.32 4.60
CA TRP A 74 -3.33 -8.22 5.21
C TRP A 74 -3.90 -7.93 6.59
N LEU A 75 -3.36 -8.62 7.59
CA LEU A 75 -3.86 -8.56 8.97
C LEU A 75 -3.05 -7.57 9.79
N ARG A 76 -3.69 -6.97 10.80
CA ARG A 76 -3.06 -6.05 11.77
C ARG A 76 -2.83 -6.79 13.09
N VAL A 77 -1.60 -6.78 13.59
CA VAL A 77 -1.22 -7.47 14.83
C VAL A 77 -0.54 -6.50 15.80
N ASP A 78 -0.86 -6.62 17.08
CA ASP A 78 -0.17 -5.91 18.14
C ASP A 78 1.25 -6.47 18.30
N ILE A 79 2.27 -5.59 18.33
CA ILE A 79 3.66 -6.03 18.29
C ILE A 79 4.13 -6.70 19.58
N GLU A 80 3.55 -6.37 20.73
CA GLU A 80 3.97 -6.92 22.02
C GLU A 80 3.39 -8.32 22.24
N SER A 81 2.10 -8.47 21.97
CA SER A 81 1.35 -9.71 22.19
C SER A 81 1.40 -10.66 20.99
N GLY A 82 1.56 -10.14 19.77
CA GLY A 82 1.43 -10.89 18.51
C GLY A 82 -0.02 -11.28 18.20
N GLU A 83 -1.00 -10.78 18.95
CA GLU A 83 -2.41 -11.04 18.73
C GLU A 83 -2.97 -10.11 17.66
N LEU A 84 -4.04 -10.55 16.98
CA LEU A 84 -4.74 -9.70 16.04
C LEU A 84 -5.44 -8.55 16.76
N VAL A 85 -5.30 -7.33 16.25
CA VAL A 85 -6.00 -6.15 16.81
C VAL A 85 -7.48 -6.13 16.44
N GLU A 86 -7.86 -6.90 15.41
CA GLU A 86 -9.21 -7.09 14.92
C GLU A 86 -9.46 -8.56 14.54
N PRO A 87 -10.70 -9.08 14.63
CA PRO A 87 -10.98 -10.45 14.21
C PRO A 87 -10.59 -10.70 12.76
N SER A 88 -10.10 -11.90 12.46
CA SER A 88 -9.83 -12.28 11.07
C SER A 88 -11.09 -12.14 10.21
N PRO A 89 -10.97 -11.67 8.96
CA PRO A 89 -12.11 -11.52 8.08
C PRO A 89 -12.83 -12.85 7.85
N GLU A 90 -14.16 -12.85 7.97
CA GLU A 90 -15.00 -14.01 7.63
C GLU A 90 -15.35 -14.04 6.13
N GLU A 91 -15.25 -12.90 5.45
CA GLU A 91 -15.49 -12.70 4.03
C GLU A 91 -14.28 -11.99 3.38
N PRO A 92 -14.04 -12.15 2.07
CA PRO A 92 -12.97 -11.45 1.38
C PRO A 92 -13.09 -9.93 1.49
N ILE A 93 -11.95 -9.25 1.68
CA ILE A 93 -11.85 -7.79 1.74
C ILE A 93 -11.19 -7.28 0.47
N PHE A 94 -12.00 -6.79 -0.46
CA PHE A 94 -11.54 -6.17 -1.69
C PHE A 94 -11.58 -4.64 -1.59
N ARG A 95 -10.61 -3.96 -2.19
CA ARG A 95 -10.56 -2.51 -2.32
C ARG A 95 -10.05 -2.12 -3.69
N GLN A 96 -10.74 -1.20 -4.33
CA GLN A 96 -10.21 -0.53 -5.51
C GLN A 96 -9.04 0.37 -5.11
N ILE A 97 -8.00 0.36 -5.95
CA ILE A 97 -6.89 1.27 -5.90
C ILE A 97 -6.75 1.95 -7.25
N ASP A 98 -6.63 3.27 -7.24
CA ASP A 98 -6.25 4.03 -8.42
C ASP A 98 -4.84 4.58 -8.20
N ALA A 99 -3.94 4.33 -9.14
CA ALA A 99 -2.55 4.74 -9.05
C ALA A 99 -2.12 5.45 -10.32
N GLY A 100 -1.50 6.61 -10.12
CA GLY A 100 -0.90 7.41 -11.17
C GLY A 100 0.61 7.30 -11.14
N VAL A 101 1.22 6.84 -12.22
CA VAL A 101 2.67 6.71 -12.37
C VAL A 101 3.18 7.79 -13.31
N SER A 102 4.11 8.62 -12.85
CA SER A 102 4.71 9.68 -13.66
C SER A 102 6.17 9.40 -13.98
N PHE A 103 6.60 9.83 -15.17
CA PHE A 103 7.99 9.83 -15.59
C PHE A 103 8.59 11.22 -15.45
N ASP A 104 9.65 11.35 -14.66
CA ASP A 104 10.31 12.63 -14.42
C ASP A 104 11.44 12.97 -15.42
N GLY A 105 11.65 12.10 -16.42
CA GLY A 105 12.76 12.19 -17.37
C GLY A 105 13.91 11.22 -17.07
N LEU A 106 13.92 10.58 -15.89
CA LEU A 106 14.91 9.59 -15.49
C LEU A 106 14.25 8.27 -15.08
N THR A 107 13.22 8.32 -14.23
CA THR A 107 12.58 7.13 -13.69
C THR A 107 11.06 7.29 -13.61
N TRP A 108 10.36 6.14 -13.61
CA TRP A 108 8.94 6.06 -13.34
C TRP A 108 8.72 5.88 -11.84
N ARG A 109 7.85 6.72 -11.26
CA ARG A 109 7.45 6.61 -9.85
C ARG A 109 5.96 6.79 -9.72
N VAL A 110 5.37 6.08 -8.77
CA VAL A 110 3.97 6.30 -8.39
C VAL A 110 3.90 7.67 -7.71
N SER A 111 3.15 8.58 -8.30
CA SER A 111 3.00 9.96 -7.83
C SER A 111 1.64 10.25 -7.22
N GLU A 112 0.63 9.49 -7.63
CA GLU A 112 -0.73 9.57 -7.11
C GLU A 112 -1.17 8.18 -6.69
N LEU A 113 -1.85 8.11 -5.55
CA LEU A 113 -2.39 6.87 -5.02
C LEU A 113 -3.68 7.16 -4.28
N ARG A 114 -4.71 6.39 -4.60
CA ARG A 114 -5.99 6.46 -3.93
C ARG A 114 -6.44 5.06 -3.56
N ILE A 115 -6.72 4.86 -2.28
CA ILE A 115 -7.27 3.62 -1.73
C ILE A 115 -8.73 3.87 -1.41
N TRP A 116 -9.62 3.12 -2.06
CA TRP A 116 -11.07 3.23 -1.85
C TRP A 116 -11.53 2.36 -0.67
N GLU A 117 -12.80 2.54 -0.30
CA GLU A 117 -13.45 1.75 0.75
C GLU A 117 -13.52 0.25 0.42
N ILE A 118 -13.73 -0.56 1.47
CA ILE A 118 -13.96 -2.01 1.33
C ILE A 118 -15.21 -2.26 0.48
N GLY A 119 -15.10 -3.18 -0.49
CA GLY A 119 -16.19 -3.56 -1.40
C GLY A 119 -16.42 -2.61 -2.58
N SER A 120 -15.46 -1.70 -2.85
CA SER A 120 -15.47 -0.83 -4.03
C SER A 120 -15.25 -1.59 -5.33
N CYS A 121 -14.59 -2.75 -5.22
CA CYS A 121 -14.66 -3.88 -6.12
C CYS A 121 -14.95 -5.14 -5.25
#